data_AF-A0A933I7K5-F1
#
_entry.id   AF-A0A933I7K5-F1
#
_cell.length_a   1.000
_cell.length_b   1.000
_cell.length_c   1.000
_cell.angle_alpha   90.00
_cell.angle_beta   90.00
_cell.angle_gamma   90.00
#
_symmetry.space_group_name_H-M   'P 1'
#
loop_
_entity.id
_entity.type
_entity.pdbx_description
1 polymer ?
#
loop_
_entity_poly.entity_id
_entity_poly.type
_entity_poly.pdbx_seq_one_letter_code
_entity_poly.pdbx_strand_id
1 'polypeptide(L)'
;MDNILSFIMANIPFLIFIGVFPLMIYIGYLGRQKQKAKMKDIAMKLGLQLSEGRLTPQITGRPQNISNARDFNTYQASKKLAGNGFIKELLSMMSPLSLTGKYKGYDVRITVTKRDKATYTEFKTAFPRPLGLGLKINANNLLLKQFILGQKGKTVQAGNEPFDKKIQVNGNDPLKIKYLLTLENQRSLLDLFSVYPSTVVDDQGISISVRGFTDDSQKCSAVLDRMTAAAKHFSHN
;
A
#
# COMPACT_ATOMS: atom_id res chain seq x y z
N MET A 1 7.21 30.06 -51.32
CA MET A 1 6.61 28.90 -50.59
C MET A 1 7.56 28.32 -49.55
N ASP A 2 8.86 28.67 -49.56
CA ASP A 2 9.89 28.08 -48.68
C ASP A 2 9.78 28.45 -47.18
N ASN A 3 9.16 29.59 -46.86
CA ASN A 3 9.00 30.03 -45.45
C ASN A 3 7.99 29.20 -44.65
N ILE A 4 7.00 28.58 -45.31
CA ILE A 4 6.01 27.72 -44.62
C ILE A 4 6.64 26.36 -44.32
N LEU A 5 7.42 25.82 -45.26
CA LEU A 5 8.07 24.53 -45.11
C LEU A 5 9.15 24.55 -44.03
N SER A 6 9.94 25.63 -43.94
CA SER A 6 10.97 25.81 -42.90
C SER A 6 10.35 26.01 -41.51
N PHE A 7 9.25 26.75 -41.42
CA PHE A 7 8.49 26.93 -40.17
C PHE A 7 7.87 25.62 -39.70
N ILE A 8 7.29 24.81 -40.60
CA ILE A 8 6.76 23.49 -40.24
C ILE A 8 7.91 22.60 -39.77
N MET A 9 9.00 22.46 -40.53
CA MET A 9 10.17 21.63 -40.17
C MET A 9 10.78 22.00 -38.81
N ALA A 10 10.89 23.28 -38.49
CA ALA A 10 11.42 23.76 -37.20
C ALA A 10 10.47 23.47 -36.02
N ASN A 11 9.16 23.37 -36.27
CA ASN A 11 8.13 23.15 -35.25
C ASN A 11 7.55 21.73 -35.23
N ILE A 12 8.03 20.81 -36.07
CA ILE A 12 7.67 19.37 -36.04
C ILE A 12 7.74 18.79 -34.61
N PRO A 13 8.79 19.02 -33.79
CA PRO A 13 8.85 18.48 -32.44
C PRO A 13 7.71 19.00 -31.54
N PHE A 14 7.32 20.26 -31.72
CA PHE A 14 6.27 20.91 -30.95
C PHE A 14 4.86 20.46 -31.40
N LEU A 15 4.65 20.28 -32.70
CA LEU A 15 3.40 19.72 -33.26
C LEU A 15 3.21 18.25 -32.86
N ILE A 16 4.29 17.45 -32.86
CA ILE A 16 4.27 16.08 -32.32
C ILE A 16 3.92 16.09 -30.83
N PHE A 17 4.49 17.01 -30.05
CA PHE A 17 4.17 17.14 -28.64
C PHE A 17 2.68 17.48 -28.43
N ILE A 18 2.11 18.41 -29.20
CA ILE A 18 0.69 18.78 -29.11
C ILE A 18 -0.24 17.63 -29.55
N GLY A 19 0.14 16.78 -30.48
CA GLY A 19 -0.70 15.65 -30.92
C GLY A 19 -0.56 14.40 -30.05
N VAL A 20 0.67 14.02 -29.71
CA VAL A 20 0.98 12.76 -29.01
C VAL A 20 0.72 12.88 -27.51
N PHE A 21 0.96 14.05 -26.91
CA PHE A 21 0.78 14.23 -25.47
C PHE A 21 -0.69 14.11 -25.02
N PRO A 22 -1.68 14.76 -25.67
CA PRO A 22 -3.09 14.56 -25.33
C PRO A 22 -3.57 13.13 -25.58
N LEU A 23 -3.07 12.49 -26.64
CA LEU A 23 -3.39 11.09 -26.95
C LEU A 23 -2.88 10.15 -25.84
N MET A 24 -1.66 10.37 -25.36
CA MET A 24 -1.08 9.63 -24.23
C MET A 24 -1.87 9.85 -22.93
N ILE A 25 -2.31 11.09 -22.66
CA ILE A 25 -3.20 11.41 -21.52
C ILE A 25 -4.53 10.67 -21.66
N TYR A 26 -5.13 10.67 -22.85
CA TYR A 26 -6.41 10.04 -23.12
C TYR A 26 -6.36 8.51 -22.96
N ILE A 27 -5.31 7.85 -23.47
CA ILE A 27 -5.09 6.41 -23.29
C ILE A 27 -4.93 6.06 -21.80
N GLY A 28 -4.14 6.87 -21.07
CA GLY A 28 -4.00 6.72 -19.62
C GLY A 28 -5.32 6.87 -18.87
N TYR A 29 -6.15 7.83 -19.28
CA TYR A 29 -7.47 8.08 -18.72
C TYR A 29 -8.42 6.89 -18.91
N LEU A 30 -8.50 6.32 -20.12
CA LEU A 30 -9.34 5.15 -20.41
C LEU A 30 -8.94 3.93 -19.58
N GLY A 31 -7.63 3.67 -19.44
CA GLY A 31 -7.13 2.57 -18.60
C GLY A 31 -7.54 2.74 -17.14
N ARG A 32 -7.45 3.96 -16.60
CA ARG A 32 -7.83 4.26 -15.22
C ARG A 32 -9.33 4.13 -15.00
N GLN A 33 -10.17 4.55 -15.94
CA GLN A 33 -11.64 4.39 -15.83
C GLN A 33 -12.05 2.93 -15.72
N LYS A 34 -11.41 2.03 -16.49
CA LYS A 34 -11.62 0.58 -16.35
C LYS A 34 -11.21 0.06 -14.97
N GLN A 35 -10.06 0.50 -14.44
CA GLN A 35 -9.61 0.12 -13.10
C GLN A 35 -10.55 0.64 -12.01
N LYS A 36 -11.03 1.88 -12.13
CA LYS A 36 -12.01 2.50 -11.23
C LYS A 36 -13.32 1.71 -11.21
N ALA A 37 -13.83 1.31 -12.37
CA ALA A 37 -15.05 0.50 -12.47
C ALA A 37 -14.89 -0.83 -11.74
N LYS A 38 -13.76 -1.53 -11.93
CA LYS A 38 -13.46 -2.78 -11.22
C LYS A 38 -13.28 -2.57 -9.72
N MET A 39 -12.59 -1.52 -9.29
CA MET A 39 -12.45 -1.22 -7.86
C MET A 39 -13.79 -0.85 -7.22
N LYS A 40 -14.69 -0.16 -7.94
CA LYS A 40 -16.05 0.12 -7.48
C LYS A 40 -16.88 -1.16 -7.30
N ASP A 41 -16.76 -2.10 -8.23
CA ASP A 41 -17.39 -3.42 -8.13
C ASP A 41 -16.86 -4.20 -6.90
N ILE A 42 -15.54 -4.23 -6.72
CA ILE A 42 -14.91 -4.83 -5.52
C ILE A 42 -15.40 -4.14 -4.25
N ALA A 43 -15.45 -2.81 -4.25
CA ALA A 43 -15.91 -2.04 -3.09
C ALA A 43 -17.34 -2.41 -2.72
N MET A 44 -18.23 -2.48 -3.71
CA MET A 44 -19.62 -2.86 -3.51
C MET A 44 -19.76 -4.29 -2.95
N LYS A 45 -19.04 -5.25 -3.53
CA LYS A 45 -19.07 -6.65 -3.11
C LYS A 45 -18.50 -6.88 -1.71
N LEU A 46 -17.50 -6.10 -1.32
CA LEU A 46 -16.85 -6.21 0.00
C LEU A 46 -17.42 -5.26 1.05
N GLY A 47 -18.42 -4.43 0.70
CA GLY A 47 -18.96 -3.40 1.60
C GLY A 47 -17.97 -2.29 1.95
N LEU A 48 -16.98 -2.04 1.08
CA LEU A 48 -15.97 -1.00 1.26
C LEU A 48 -16.37 0.29 0.55
N GLN A 49 -15.80 1.40 0.99
CA GLN A 49 -15.97 2.71 0.36
C GLN A 49 -14.80 3.00 -0.58
N LEU A 50 -15.11 3.46 -1.78
CA LEU A 50 -14.11 3.93 -2.74
C LEU A 50 -13.68 5.36 -2.37
N SER A 51 -12.41 5.57 -2.07
CA SER A 51 -11.83 6.89 -1.82
C SER A 51 -10.85 7.26 -2.92
N GLU A 52 -11.14 8.35 -3.62
CA GLU A 52 -10.29 8.92 -4.67
C GLU A 52 -9.58 10.16 -4.14
N GLY A 53 -8.26 10.20 -4.24
CA GLY A 53 -7.49 11.44 -4.05
C GLY A 53 -7.46 12.04 -2.64
N ARG A 54 -8.10 11.40 -1.65
CA ARG A 54 -7.90 11.75 -0.24
C ARG A 54 -7.02 10.70 0.41
N LEU A 55 -5.75 11.06 0.63
CA LEU A 55 -4.99 10.52 1.74
C LEU A 55 -5.83 10.79 2.99
N THR A 56 -6.70 9.88 3.41
CA THR A 56 -7.35 9.98 4.72
C THR A 56 -6.23 9.81 5.75
N PRO A 57 -5.84 10.89 6.45
CA PRO A 57 -4.86 10.80 7.50
C PRO A 57 -5.65 10.43 8.75
N GLN A 58 -6.00 9.15 8.92
CA GLN A 58 -6.46 8.57 10.18
C GLN A 58 -6.81 7.11 9.94
N ILE A 59 -5.78 6.27 9.90
CA ILE A 59 -5.80 5.11 10.79
C ILE A 59 -4.89 5.57 11.93
N THR A 60 -5.48 5.74 13.10
CA THR A 60 -4.98 6.47 14.27
C THR A 60 -3.63 5.96 14.80
N GLY A 61 -2.60 6.82 14.79
CA GLY A 61 -1.52 6.76 15.80
C GLY A 61 -0.06 6.77 15.34
N ARG A 62 0.50 7.98 15.07
CA ARG A 62 1.93 8.38 15.18
C ARG A 62 2.92 8.12 14.00
N PRO A 63 4.09 8.82 13.98
CA PRO A 63 4.62 9.53 12.81
C PRO A 63 5.44 8.68 11.84
N GLN A 64 5.52 9.24 10.64
CA GLN A 64 6.25 8.80 9.47
C GLN A 64 7.75 8.60 9.73
N ASN A 65 8.25 7.42 9.36
CA ASN A 65 9.64 7.12 9.00
C ASN A 65 9.63 5.65 8.51
N ILE A 66 9.90 5.26 7.26
CA ILE A 66 10.78 5.75 6.21
C ILE A 66 10.17 5.26 4.88
N SER A 67 9.68 6.19 4.06
CA SER A 67 9.39 6.09 2.59
C SER A 67 8.54 7.28 2.08
N ASN A 68 7.96 8.08 2.98
CA ASN A 68 7.01 9.15 2.62
C ASN A 68 7.59 10.58 2.58
N ALA A 69 8.92 10.73 2.52
CA ALA A 69 9.52 12.07 2.33
C ALA A 69 9.16 12.70 0.97
N ARG A 70 8.69 11.89 0.00
CA ARG A 70 8.03 12.39 -1.22
C ARG A 70 6.56 12.71 -1.00
N ASP A 71 5.81 11.88 -0.28
CA ASP A 71 4.35 12.03 -0.15
C ASP A 71 3.92 13.26 0.68
N PHE A 72 4.70 13.66 1.69
CA PHE A 72 4.37 14.82 2.52
C PHE A 72 4.72 16.16 1.83
N ASN A 73 5.83 16.22 1.11
CA ASN A 73 6.19 17.39 0.31
C ASN A 73 5.24 17.59 -0.88
N THR A 74 4.69 16.51 -1.44
CA THR A 74 3.71 16.57 -2.54
C THR A 74 2.36 17.13 -2.07
N TYR A 75 2.00 16.95 -0.79
CA TYR A 75 0.76 17.48 -0.20
C TYR A 75 0.81 19.00 0.04
N GLN A 76 1.96 19.53 0.46
CA GLN A 76 2.15 20.98 0.60
C GLN A 76 2.39 21.68 -0.74
N ALA A 77 3.08 21.04 -1.68
CA ALA A 77 3.25 21.54 -3.05
C ALA A 77 1.93 21.58 -3.83
N SER A 78 1.08 20.54 -3.71
CA SER A 78 -0.23 20.50 -4.37
C SER A 78 -1.20 21.56 -3.85
N LYS A 79 -1.11 21.93 -2.57
CA LYS A 79 -1.96 23.01 -1.99
C LYS A 79 -1.64 24.39 -2.55
N LYS A 80 -0.38 24.65 -2.98
CA LYS A 80 0.02 25.89 -3.66
C LYS A 80 -0.24 25.87 -5.18
N LEU A 81 -0.35 24.68 -5.79
CA LEU A 81 -0.61 24.49 -7.22
C LEU A 81 -2.10 24.28 -7.57
N ALA A 82 -2.95 23.99 -6.58
CA ALA A 82 -4.39 23.71 -6.75
C ALA A 82 -5.28 24.95 -6.90
N GLY A 83 -4.72 26.12 -7.26
CA GLY A 83 -5.50 27.32 -7.60
C GLY A 83 -6.28 27.19 -8.92
N ASN A 84 -5.81 26.33 -9.84
CA ASN A 84 -6.45 26.09 -11.14
C ASN A 84 -7.12 24.70 -11.18
N GLY A 85 -8.40 24.65 -11.59
CA GLY A 85 -9.22 23.43 -11.67
C GLY A 85 -8.61 22.31 -12.52
N PHE A 86 -7.95 22.66 -13.63
CA PHE A 86 -7.26 21.70 -14.50
C PHE A 86 -6.11 20.96 -13.81
N ILE A 87 -5.34 21.66 -12.96
CA ILE A 87 -4.22 21.06 -12.21
C ILE A 87 -4.75 20.11 -11.14
N LYS A 88 -5.86 20.46 -10.48
CA LYS A 88 -6.54 19.60 -9.51
C LYS A 88 -7.06 18.30 -10.14
N GLU A 89 -7.61 18.39 -11.35
CA GLU A 89 -8.07 17.24 -12.13
C GLU A 89 -6.89 16.35 -12.55
N LEU A 90 -5.79 16.94 -13.01
CA LEU A 90 -4.57 16.20 -13.34
C LEU A 90 -3.94 15.52 -12.10
N LEU A 91 -3.96 16.17 -10.94
CA LEU A 91 -3.49 15.59 -9.67
C LEU A 91 -4.37 14.45 -9.15
N SER A 92 -5.70 14.57 -9.31
CA SER A 92 -6.60 13.45 -8.97
C SER A 92 -6.38 12.26 -9.91
N MET A 93 -6.08 12.52 -11.20
CA MET A 93 -5.66 11.53 -12.20
C MET A 93 -4.29 10.89 -11.93
N MET A 94 -3.47 11.46 -11.04
CA MET A 94 -2.22 10.85 -10.56
C MET A 94 -2.32 10.24 -9.16
N SER A 95 -3.39 10.54 -8.42
CA SER A 95 -3.56 10.03 -7.06
C SER A 95 -3.84 8.53 -7.06
N PRO A 96 -3.25 7.75 -6.13
CA PRO A 96 -3.47 6.31 -6.04
C PRO A 96 -4.95 6.01 -5.77
N LEU A 97 -5.44 4.95 -6.42
CA LEU A 97 -6.80 4.46 -6.24
C LEU A 97 -6.84 3.65 -4.93
N SER A 98 -7.76 4.00 -4.03
CA SER A 98 -7.86 3.36 -2.72
C SER A 98 -9.29 2.97 -2.34
N LEU A 99 -9.44 1.81 -1.74
CA LEU A 99 -10.65 1.39 -1.04
C LEU A 99 -10.38 1.44 0.44
N THR A 100 -11.32 1.95 1.21
CA THR A 100 -11.27 1.99 2.68
C THR A 100 -12.61 1.59 3.24
N GLY A 101 -12.63 0.87 4.35
CA GLY A 101 -13.89 0.51 5.00
C GLY A 101 -13.67 -0.46 6.13
N LYS A 102 -14.76 -1.07 6.60
CA LYS A 102 -14.69 -2.14 7.59
C LYS A 102 -14.90 -3.48 6.92
N TYR A 103 -14.05 -4.44 7.24
CA TYR A 103 -14.18 -5.83 6.81
C TYR A 103 -14.06 -6.73 8.04
N LYS A 104 -15.12 -7.50 8.32
CA LYS A 104 -15.21 -8.36 9.53
C LYS A 104 -14.84 -7.64 10.84
N GLY A 105 -15.22 -6.36 10.95
CA GLY A 105 -14.98 -5.53 12.14
C GLY A 105 -13.63 -4.81 12.18
N TYR A 106 -12.72 -5.06 11.23
CA TYR A 106 -11.43 -4.38 11.15
C TYR A 106 -11.45 -3.26 10.11
N ASP A 107 -10.75 -2.15 10.40
CA ASP A 107 -10.54 -1.11 9.40
C ASP A 107 -9.52 -1.61 8.37
N VAL A 108 -9.94 -1.66 7.10
CA VAL A 108 -9.11 -2.15 6.00
C VAL A 108 -8.92 -1.08 4.93
N ARG A 109 -7.79 -1.18 4.24
CA ARG A 109 -7.46 -0.35 3.08
C ARG A 109 -6.85 -1.19 1.97
N ILE A 110 -7.33 -1.02 0.75
CA ILE A 110 -6.72 -1.59 -0.45
C ILE A 110 -6.24 -0.42 -1.30
N THR A 111 -4.97 -0.34 -1.64
CA THR A 111 -4.40 0.76 -2.43
C THR A 111 -3.61 0.22 -3.60
N VAL A 112 -3.82 0.79 -4.78
CA VAL A 112 -3.00 0.47 -5.96
C VAL A 112 -1.87 1.48 -6.06
N THR A 113 -0.64 1.01 -5.96
CA THR A 113 0.57 1.84 -6.04
C THR A 113 1.44 1.38 -7.20
N LYS A 114 2.25 2.29 -7.74
CA LYS A 114 3.27 1.99 -8.76
C LYS A 114 4.64 2.21 -8.14
N ARG A 115 5.46 1.16 -8.05
CA ARG A 115 6.84 1.19 -7.54
C ARG A 115 7.76 0.54 -8.57
N ASP A 116 8.89 1.17 -8.90
CA ASP A 116 9.90 0.64 -9.83
C ASP A 116 9.32 0.13 -11.16
N LYS A 117 8.44 0.93 -11.78
CA LYS A 117 7.69 0.62 -13.02
C LYS A 117 6.70 -0.55 -12.90
N ALA A 118 6.62 -1.25 -11.78
CA ALA A 118 5.62 -2.28 -11.50
C ALA A 118 4.43 -1.73 -10.72
N THR A 119 3.23 -2.24 -11.01
CA THR A 119 2.02 -1.98 -10.23
C THR A 119 1.94 -2.97 -9.08
N TYR A 120 1.48 -2.52 -7.91
CA TYR A 120 1.22 -3.33 -6.73
C TYR A 120 -0.15 -3.01 -6.18
N THR A 121 -0.81 -4.02 -5.61
CA THR A 121 -2.00 -3.88 -4.79
C THR A 121 -1.61 -4.11 -3.34
N GLU A 122 -1.68 -3.06 -2.54
CA GLU A 122 -1.36 -3.05 -1.12
C GLU A 122 -2.63 -3.22 -0.30
N PHE A 123 -2.67 -4.25 0.52
CA PHE A 123 -3.73 -4.52 1.48
C PHE A 123 -3.22 -4.14 2.86
N LYS A 124 -4.03 -3.42 3.63
CA LYS A 124 -3.77 -3.08 5.03
C LYS A 124 -4.99 -3.40 5.86
N THR A 125 -4.75 -4.05 7.00
CA THR A 125 -5.76 -4.31 8.04
C THR A 125 -5.22 -3.72 9.32
N ALA A 126 -5.93 -2.76 9.89
CA ALA A 126 -5.54 -2.09 11.12
C ALA A 126 -5.98 -2.88 12.35
N PHE A 127 -5.16 -2.86 13.39
CA PHE A 127 -5.57 -3.32 14.71
C PHE A 127 -6.53 -2.31 15.34
N PRO A 128 -7.53 -2.76 16.11
CA PRO A 128 -8.45 -1.86 16.81
C PRO A 128 -7.74 -0.91 17.79
N ARG A 129 -6.60 -1.36 18.35
CA ARG A 129 -5.72 -0.57 19.21
C ARG A 129 -4.27 -0.83 18.81
N PRO A 130 -3.42 0.20 18.73
CA PRO A 130 -2.00 0.01 18.51
C PRO A 130 -1.36 -0.83 19.61
N LEU A 131 -0.45 -1.74 19.26
CA LEU A 131 0.22 -2.61 20.23
C LEU A 131 1.22 -1.84 21.10
N GLY A 132 1.83 -0.77 20.56
CA GLY A 132 2.77 0.08 21.28
C GLY A 132 4.05 -0.62 21.72
N LEU A 133 4.45 -1.70 21.05
CA LEU A 133 5.64 -2.50 21.40
C LEU A 133 6.84 -2.12 20.53
N GLY A 134 6.69 -1.19 19.58
CA GLY A 134 7.64 -1.02 18.50
C GLY A 134 7.74 -2.27 17.63
N LEU A 135 6.65 -3.04 17.55
CA LEU A 135 6.63 -4.34 16.90
C LEU A 135 6.90 -4.19 15.41
N LYS A 136 7.77 -5.06 14.89
CA LYS A 136 7.95 -5.27 13.46
C LYS A 136 8.24 -6.73 13.17
N ILE A 137 7.34 -7.37 12.44
CA ILE A 137 7.45 -8.76 12.00
C ILE A 137 7.52 -8.80 10.47
N ASN A 138 8.49 -9.51 9.95
CA ASN A 138 8.72 -9.68 8.52
C ASN A 138 9.26 -11.08 8.22
N ALA A 139 9.13 -11.52 6.97
CA ALA A 139 9.79 -12.74 6.52
C ALA A 139 11.30 -12.58 6.67
N ASN A 140 11.95 -13.62 7.22
CA ASN A 140 13.40 -13.73 7.29
C ASN A 140 13.96 -14.15 5.93
N ASN A 141 13.86 -13.26 4.94
CA ASN A 141 14.46 -13.47 3.63
C ASN A 141 15.77 -12.71 3.56
N LEU A 142 16.87 -13.46 3.40
CA LEU A 142 18.22 -12.94 3.15
C LEU A 142 18.27 -11.91 2.00
N LEU A 143 17.38 -12.04 1.01
CA LEU A 143 17.27 -11.14 -0.15
C LEU A 143 16.58 -9.79 0.15
N LEU A 144 15.76 -9.69 1.22
CA LEU A 144 15.10 -8.45 1.63
C LEU A 144 15.95 -7.61 2.60
N LYS A 145 17.17 -8.07 2.95
CA LYS A 145 18.09 -7.35 3.85
C LYS A 145 18.43 -5.93 3.39
N GLN A 146 18.30 -5.62 2.09
CA GLN A 146 18.53 -4.27 1.56
C GLN A 146 17.45 -3.24 1.98
N PHE A 147 16.26 -3.68 2.42
CA PHE A 147 15.20 -2.80 2.93
C PHE A 147 15.23 -2.63 4.47
N ILE A 148 16.24 -3.16 5.15
CA ILE A 148 16.35 -3.20 6.63
C ILE A 148 17.28 -2.10 7.18
N LEU A 149 17.61 -1.05 6.41
CA LEU A 149 18.26 0.13 6.99
C LEU A 149 17.24 0.93 7.82
N GLY A 150 17.35 0.86 9.15
CA GLY A 150 16.59 1.71 10.08
C GLY A 150 15.71 0.97 11.09
N GLN A 151 15.85 -0.35 11.28
CA GLN A 151 15.13 -1.04 12.36
C GLN A 151 15.67 -0.62 13.74
N LYS A 152 14.83 0.09 14.50
CA LYS A 152 15.03 0.35 15.93
C LYS A 152 14.27 -0.73 16.70
N GLY A 153 14.98 -1.57 17.45
CA GLY A 153 14.39 -2.64 18.26
C GLY A 153 15.34 -3.81 18.43
N LYS A 154 15.15 -4.61 19.49
CA LYS A 154 15.90 -5.85 19.70
C LYS A 154 15.20 -6.97 18.93
N THR A 155 15.97 -7.82 18.25
CA THR A 155 15.45 -9.07 17.67
C THR A 155 14.99 -9.98 18.81
N VAL A 156 13.76 -10.49 18.71
CA VAL A 156 13.15 -11.39 19.70
C VAL A 156 12.99 -12.77 19.08
N GLN A 157 13.52 -13.80 19.75
CA GLN A 157 13.26 -15.19 19.39
C GLN A 157 11.98 -15.67 20.06
N ALA A 158 11.11 -16.31 19.30
CA ALA A 158 9.84 -16.86 19.78
C ALA A 158 10.01 -18.19 20.50
N GLY A 159 11.16 -18.87 20.32
CA GLY A 159 11.45 -20.18 20.93
C GLY A 159 10.89 -21.36 20.13
N ASN A 160 10.58 -21.14 18.85
CA ASN A 160 10.07 -22.15 17.93
C ASN A 160 10.93 -22.10 16.67
N GLU A 161 11.80 -23.10 16.52
CA GLU A 161 12.83 -23.10 15.47
C GLU A 161 12.26 -22.94 14.05
N PRO A 162 11.21 -23.68 13.63
CA PRO A 162 10.52 -23.44 12.35
C PRO A 162 10.05 -22.00 12.13
N PHE A 163 9.56 -21.34 13.19
CA PHE A 163 9.11 -19.95 13.16
C PHE A 163 10.30 -18.99 13.04
N ASP A 164 11.27 -19.11 13.95
CA ASP A 164 12.42 -18.22 14.06
C ASP A 164 13.35 -18.29 12.83
N LYS A 165 13.34 -19.42 12.11
CA LYS A 165 14.05 -19.54 10.81
C LYS A 165 13.40 -18.71 9.71
N LYS A 166 12.07 -18.64 9.67
CA LYS A 166 11.30 -18.07 8.55
C LYS A 166 10.83 -16.63 8.81
N ILE A 167 10.73 -16.22 10.07
CA ILE A 167 10.12 -14.96 10.46
C ILE A 167 11.07 -14.24 11.43
N GLN A 168 11.36 -12.99 11.13
CA GLN A 168 12.11 -12.10 12.02
C GLN A 168 11.11 -11.25 12.80
N VAL A 169 11.26 -11.20 14.12
CA VAL A 169 10.47 -10.33 15.00
C VAL A 169 11.40 -9.35 15.71
N ASN A 170 11.04 -8.08 15.68
CA ASN A 170 11.76 -7.01 16.37
C ASN A 170 10.80 -6.18 17.21
N GLY A 171 11.30 -5.63 18.31
CA GLY A 171 10.63 -4.55 19.02
C GLY A 171 11.34 -4.11 20.30
N ASN A 172 10.67 -3.27 21.09
CA ASN A 172 11.27 -2.57 22.22
C ASN A 172 11.20 -3.37 23.52
N ASP A 173 10.17 -4.21 23.68
CA ASP A 173 9.94 -5.02 24.89
C ASP A 173 9.90 -6.53 24.54
N PRO A 174 11.04 -7.23 24.63
CA PRO A 174 11.12 -8.65 24.29
C PRO A 174 10.20 -9.56 25.10
N LEU A 175 9.91 -9.20 26.35
CA LEU A 175 9.06 -10.02 27.22
C LEU A 175 7.61 -9.94 26.76
N LYS A 176 7.08 -8.71 26.56
CA LYS A 176 5.71 -8.53 26.04
C LYS A 176 5.54 -9.13 24.65
N ILE A 177 6.56 -9.03 23.79
CA ILE A 177 6.54 -9.64 22.46
C ILE A 177 6.49 -11.17 22.57
N LYS A 178 7.24 -11.79 23.48
CA LYS A 178 7.15 -13.24 23.71
C LYS A 178 5.76 -13.67 24.18
N TYR A 179 5.13 -12.91 25.08
CA TYR A 179 3.75 -13.15 25.48
C TYR A 179 2.76 -13.03 24.32
N LEU A 180 2.99 -12.08 23.40
CA LEU A 180 2.19 -11.92 22.19
C LEU A 180 2.40 -13.07 21.19
N LEU A 181 3.59 -13.66 21.14
CA LEU A 181 3.94 -14.76 20.24
C LEU A 181 3.57 -16.13 20.83
N THR A 182 2.30 -16.33 21.16
CA THR A 182 1.76 -17.65 21.52
C THR A 182 1.92 -18.65 20.37
N LEU A 183 1.84 -19.95 20.65
CA LEU A 183 1.96 -20.99 19.62
C LEU A 183 0.90 -20.82 18.51
N GLU A 184 -0.31 -20.40 18.86
CA GLU A 184 -1.38 -20.09 17.90
C GLU A 184 -1.02 -18.90 17.00
N ASN A 185 -0.51 -17.82 17.61
CA ASN A 185 -0.12 -16.61 16.89
C ASN A 185 1.04 -16.90 15.93
N GLN A 186 2.01 -17.70 16.37
CA GLN A 186 3.13 -18.15 15.55
C GLN A 186 2.65 -18.97 14.34
N ARG A 187 1.71 -19.91 14.53
CA ARG A 187 1.12 -20.70 13.43
C ARG A 187 0.37 -19.82 12.43
N SER A 188 -0.48 -18.91 12.93
CA SER A 188 -1.24 -17.99 12.08
C SER A 188 -0.32 -17.09 11.24
N LEU A 189 0.76 -16.58 11.83
CA LEU A 189 1.78 -15.83 11.11
C LEU A 189 2.51 -16.70 10.08
N LEU A 190 2.94 -17.91 10.43
CA LEU A 190 3.60 -18.82 9.48
C LEU A 190 2.74 -19.11 8.26
N ASP A 191 1.44 -19.36 8.45
CA ASP A 191 0.50 -19.59 7.35
C ASP A 191 0.36 -18.34 6.47
N LEU A 192 0.28 -17.15 7.10
CA LEU A 192 0.19 -15.88 6.39
C LEU A 192 1.45 -15.59 5.56
N PHE A 193 2.63 -15.75 6.16
CA PHE A 193 3.93 -15.51 5.52
C PHE A 193 4.27 -16.54 4.45
N SER A 194 3.79 -17.78 4.58
CA SER A 194 4.00 -18.82 3.56
C SER A 194 3.25 -18.52 2.27
N VAL A 195 2.05 -17.92 2.36
CA VAL A 195 1.27 -17.52 1.18
C VAL A 195 1.70 -16.14 0.67
N TYR A 196 2.00 -15.22 1.59
CA TYR A 196 2.37 -13.84 1.28
C TYR A 196 3.71 -13.46 1.93
N PRO A 197 4.85 -13.77 1.29
CA PRO A 197 6.17 -13.45 1.84
C PRO A 197 6.45 -11.94 2.00
N SER A 198 5.67 -11.10 1.31
CA SER A 198 5.73 -9.63 1.41
C SER A 198 4.97 -9.04 2.60
N THR A 199 4.44 -9.90 3.47
CA THR A 199 3.71 -9.47 4.67
C THR A 199 4.61 -8.66 5.60
N VAL A 200 4.06 -7.62 6.21
CA VAL A 200 4.66 -6.87 7.31
C VAL A 200 3.61 -6.73 8.39
N VAL A 201 3.95 -7.06 9.63
CA VAL A 201 3.11 -6.78 10.80
C VAL A 201 3.83 -5.76 11.66
N ASP A 202 3.14 -4.70 12.05
CA ASP A 202 3.66 -3.67 12.95
C ASP A 202 2.66 -3.33 14.05
N ASP A 203 2.97 -2.33 14.88
CA ASP A 203 2.08 -1.90 15.97
C ASP A 203 0.68 -1.48 15.49
N GLN A 204 0.52 -1.08 14.23
CA GLN A 204 -0.74 -0.55 13.69
C GLN A 204 -1.57 -1.62 12.99
N GLY A 205 -0.95 -2.70 12.52
CA GLY A 205 -1.68 -3.76 11.84
C GLY A 205 -0.82 -4.64 10.93
N ILE A 206 -1.50 -5.21 9.94
CA ILE A 206 -0.91 -6.13 8.96
C ILE A 206 -0.97 -5.45 7.59
N SER A 207 0.14 -5.50 6.85
CA SER A 207 0.25 -5.00 5.47
C SER A 207 0.76 -6.10 4.53
N ILE A 208 0.13 -6.26 3.37
CA ILE A 208 0.53 -7.21 2.33
C ILE A 208 0.64 -6.47 1.00
N SER A 209 1.70 -6.74 0.23
CA SER A 209 1.85 -6.19 -1.12
C SER A 209 1.84 -7.32 -2.15
N VAL A 210 0.86 -7.27 -3.06
CA VAL A 210 0.73 -8.22 -4.17
C VAL A 210 1.13 -7.52 -5.45
N ARG A 211 2.01 -8.13 -6.24
CA ARG A 211 2.41 -7.57 -7.55
C ARG A 211 1.24 -7.66 -8.54
N GLY A 212 1.02 -6.57 -9.27
CA GLY A 212 -0.07 -6.40 -10.22
C GLY A 212 -1.28 -5.68 -9.64
N PHE A 213 -2.25 -5.41 -10.51
CA PHE A 213 -3.57 -4.91 -10.12
C PHE A 213 -4.46 -6.11 -9.80
N THR A 214 -4.88 -6.26 -8.53
CA THR A 214 -5.84 -7.29 -8.14
C THR A 214 -7.24 -6.78 -8.41
N ASP A 215 -7.86 -7.32 -9.45
CA ASP A 215 -9.13 -6.86 -9.99
C ASP A 215 -10.29 -7.84 -9.76
N ASP A 216 -10.02 -8.89 -8.97
CA ASP A 216 -10.94 -9.94 -8.62
C ASP A 216 -11.35 -9.81 -7.15
N SER A 217 -12.65 -9.65 -6.91
CA SER A 217 -13.22 -9.53 -5.57
C SER A 217 -12.94 -10.76 -4.69
N GLN A 218 -12.90 -11.97 -5.26
CA GLN A 218 -12.62 -13.20 -4.51
C GLN A 218 -11.16 -13.26 -4.04
N LYS A 219 -10.23 -12.80 -4.88
CA LYS A 219 -8.82 -12.68 -4.47
C LYS A 219 -8.65 -11.64 -3.38
N CYS A 220 -9.32 -10.50 -3.51
CA CYS A 220 -9.32 -9.46 -2.48
C CYS A 220 -9.90 -9.96 -1.15
N SER A 221 -11.05 -10.65 -1.17
CA SER A 221 -11.63 -11.22 0.05
C SER A 221 -10.74 -12.29 0.67
N ALA A 222 -10.12 -13.17 -0.14
CA ALA A 222 -9.22 -14.21 0.37
C ALA A 222 -7.99 -13.63 1.09
N VAL A 223 -7.43 -12.53 0.57
CA VAL A 223 -6.34 -11.80 1.25
C VAL A 223 -6.84 -11.22 2.57
N LEU A 224 -7.96 -10.48 2.54
CA LEU A 224 -8.51 -9.83 3.74
C LEU A 224 -8.97 -10.85 4.80
N ASP A 225 -9.49 -12.00 4.40
CA ASP A 225 -9.89 -13.09 5.30
C ASP A 225 -8.69 -13.62 6.08
N ARG A 226 -7.57 -13.86 5.40
CA ARG A 226 -6.32 -14.30 6.04
C ARG A 226 -5.74 -13.22 6.95
N MET A 227 -5.76 -11.97 6.51
CA MET A 227 -5.29 -10.83 7.32
C MET A 227 -6.13 -10.63 8.58
N THR A 228 -7.46 -10.68 8.47
CA THR A 228 -8.36 -10.50 9.62
C THR A 228 -8.33 -11.69 10.57
N ALA A 229 -8.17 -12.91 10.06
CA ALA A 229 -7.92 -14.09 10.88
C ALA A 229 -6.63 -13.94 11.70
N ALA A 230 -5.53 -13.52 11.06
CA ALA A 230 -4.29 -13.23 11.78
C ALA A 230 -4.45 -12.06 12.77
N ALA A 231 -5.13 -10.98 12.39
CA ALA A 231 -5.35 -9.82 13.27
C ALA A 231 -6.17 -10.16 14.53
N LYS A 232 -7.08 -11.14 14.45
CA LYS A 232 -7.86 -11.60 15.61
C LYS A 232 -6.96 -12.04 16.76
N HIS A 233 -5.86 -12.73 16.45
CA HIS A 233 -4.89 -13.22 17.41
C HIS A 233 -4.08 -12.13 18.13
N PHE A 234 -4.02 -10.92 17.56
CA PHE A 234 -3.35 -9.75 18.15
C PHE A 234 -4.28 -8.86 18.96
N SER A 235 -5.60 -9.01 18.81
CA SER A 235 -6.60 -8.12 19.43
C SER A 235 -7.20 -8.65 20.74
N HIS A 236 -6.98 -9.93 21.07
CA HIS A 236 -7.55 -10.61 22.24
C HIS A 236 -6.55 -10.83 23.39
N ASN A 237 -5.33 -10.31 23.26
CA ASN A 237 -4.30 -10.31 24.31
C ASN A 237 -4.10 -8.89 24.85
#